data_AF-F9N6Y2-F1
#
_entry.id   AF-F9N6Y2-F1
#
_cell.length_a   1.000
_cell.length_b   1.000
_cell.length_c   1.000
_cell.angle_alpha   90.00
_cell.angle_beta   90.00
_cell.angle_gamma   90.00
#
_symmetry.space_group_name_H-M   'P 1'
#
loop_
_entity.id
_entity.type
_entity.pdbx_description
1 polymer ?
#
loop_
_entity_poly.entity_id
_entity_poly.type
_entity_poly.pdbx_seq_one_letter_code
_entity_poly.pdbx_strand_id
1 'polypeptide(L)' 'MEELRALAFKDLNAAVIRAYDGTIRHLLDQGLSIHVDTIRGRNSVLLERSDT' A
#
# COMPACT_ATOMS: atom_id res chain seq x y z
N MET A 1 6.07 9.21 -7.98
CA MET A 1 4.98 8.95 -8.95
C MET A 1 5.45 8.03 -10.06
N GLU A 2 6.51 8.37 -10.80
CA GLU A 2 6.95 7.56 -11.93
C GLU A 2 7.42 6.15 -11.54
N GLU A 3 8.16 6.02 -10.45
CA GLU A 3 8.57 4.71 -9.91
C GLU A 3 7.39 3.84 -9.48
N LEU A 4 6.31 4.45 -8.96
CA LEU A 4 5.11 3.72 -8.55
C LEU A 4 4.35 3.20 -9.78
N ARG A 5 4.30 3.99 -10.86
CA ARG A 5 3.73 3.56 -12.14
C ARG A 5 4.54 2.43 -12.77
N ALA A 6 5.87 2.57 -12.82
CA ALA A 6 6.75 1.53 -13.34
C ALA A 6 6.60 0.22 -12.55
N LEU A 7 6.48 0.33 -11.21
CA LEU A 7 6.20 -0.82 -10.37
C LEU A 7 4.82 -1.44 -10.68
N ALA A 8 3.78 -0.63 -10.88
CA ALA A 8 2.43 -1.13 -11.20
C ALA A 8 2.38 -1.93 -12.51
N PHE A 9 3.17 -1.53 -13.52
CA PHE A 9 3.30 -2.29 -14.76
C PHE A 9 4.03 -3.63 -14.58
N LYS A 10 4.92 -3.75 -13.58
CA LYS A 10 5.72 -4.95 -13.33
C LYS A 10 5.07 -5.91 -12.33
N ASP A 11 4.52 -5.37 -11.24
CA ASP A 11 3.90 -6.09 -10.13
C ASP A 11 2.85 -5.16 -9.49
N LEU A 12 1.60 -5.36 -9.89
CA LEU A 12 0.48 -4.56 -9.41
C LEU A 12 0.30 -4.66 -7.89
N ASN A 13 0.43 -5.86 -7.32
CA ASN A 13 0.27 -6.07 -5.88
C ASN A 13 1.35 -5.34 -5.10
N ALA A 14 2.61 -5.40 -5.53
CA ALA A 14 3.69 -4.64 -4.91
C ALA A 14 3.47 -3.12 -5.02
N ALA A 15 2.94 -2.63 -6.14
CA ALA A 15 2.62 -1.21 -6.29
C ALA A 15 1.50 -0.76 -5.34
N VAL A 16 0.45 -1.56 -5.19
CA VAL A 16 -0.66 -1.26 -4.27
C VAL A 16 -0.18 -1.27 -2.81
N ILE A 17 0.63 -2.25 -2.41
CA ILE A 17 1.23 -2.27 -1.06
C ILE A 17 2.09 -1.03 -0.82
N ARG A 18 2.92 -0.64 -1.80
CA ARG A 18 3.75 0.57 -1.70
C ARG A 18 2.91 1.84 -1.60
N ALA A 19 1.77 1.90 -2.29
CA ALA A 19 0.84 3.02 -2.19
C ALA A 19 0.23 3.12 -0.79
N TYR A 20 -0.25 2.00 -0.23
CA TYR A 20 -0.74 1.94 1.14
C TYR A 20 0.32 2.37 2.16
N ASP A 21 1.53 1.83 2.06
CA ASP A 21 2.63 2.16 2.97
C ASP A 21 2.99 3.66 2.87
N GLY A 22 2.90 4.26 1.68
CA GLY A 22 3.06 5.69 1.46
C GLY A 22 1.98 6.53 2.15
N THR A 23 0.71 6.16 1.99
CA THR A 23 -0.43 6.83 2.66
C THR A 23 -0.32 6.72 4.18
N ILE A 24 -0.04 5.53 4.70
CA ILE A 24 0.10 5.29 6.14
C ILE A 24 1.22 6.15 6.72
N ARG A 25 2.40 6.17 6.09
CA ARG A 25 3.52 7.00 6.54
C ARG A 25 3.18 8.49 6.52
N HIS A 26 2.58 8.97 5.42
CA HIS A 26 2.18 10.37 5.31
C HIS A 26 1.19 10.81 6.41
N LEU A 27 0.21 9.96 6.73
CA LEU A 27 -0.75 10.24 7.82
C LEU A 27 -0.06 10.26 9.19
N LEU A 28 0.86 9.33 9.46
CA LEU A 28 1.62 9.30 10.70
C LEU A 28 2.55 10.51 10.85
N ASP A 29 3.22 10.93 9.77
CA ASP A 29 4.09 12.11 9.76
C ASP A 29 3.31 13.39 10.11
N GLN A 30 2.00 13.42 9.82
CA GLN A 30 1.09 14.52 10.15
C GLN A 30 0.39 14.36 11.50
N GLY A 31 0.60 13.26 12.23
CA GLY A 31 -0.11 12.96 13.48
C GLY A 31 -1.60 12.70 13.30
N LEU A 32 -2.04 12.29 12.11
CA LEU A 32 -3.44 12.04 11.77
C LEU A 32 -3.85 10.60 12.07
N SER A 33 -5.16 10.39 12.25
CA SER A 33 -5.73 9.04 12.35
C SER A 33 -5.71 8.32 11.00
N ILE A 34 -5.61 6.99 11.05
CA ILE A 34 -5.67 6.12 9.87
C ILE A 34 -7.00 5.38 9.89
N HIS A 35 -7.74 5.42 8.79
CA HIS A 35 -8.99 4.65 8.67
C HIS A 35 -8.69 3.15 8.70
N VAL A 36 -9.47 2.36 9.45
CA VAL A 36 -9.23 0.92 9.62
C VAL A 36 -9.23 0.16 8.28
N ASP A 37 -10.04 0.59 7.32
CA ASP A 37 -10.09 -0.05 6.00
C ASP A 37 -8.82 0.20 5.16
N THR A 38 -8.05 1.25 5.45
CA THR A 38 -6.72 1.45 4.84
C THR A 38 -5.77 0.34 5.29
N ILE A 39 -5.78 -0.01 6.58
CA ILE A 39 -4.96 -1.11 7.12
C ILE A 39 -5.45 -2.46 6.58
N ARG A 40 -6.77 -2.68 6.54
CA ARG A 40 -7.36 -3.93 6.02
C ARG A 40 -7.03 -4.14 4.54
N GLY A 41 -7.16 -3.10 3.72
CA GLY A 41 -6.83 -3.18 2.28
C GLY A 41 -5.35 -3.47 2.04
N ARG A 42 -4.44 -2.89 2.82
CA ARG A 42 -3.01 -3.25 2.78
C ARG A 42 -2.79 -4.72 3.12
N ASN A 43 -3.45 -5.21 4.17
CA ASN A 43 -3.26 -6.57 4.65
C ASN A 43 -3.87 -7.62 3.72
N SER A 44 -4.98 -7.32 3.04
CA SER A 44 -5.58 -8.25 2.07
C SER A 44 -4.64 -8.52 0.90
N VAL A 45 -4.03 -7.47 0.34
CA VAL A 45 -3.09 -7.61 -0.79
C VAL A 45 -1.81 -8.36 -0.38
N LEU A 46 -1.38 -8.23 0.88
CA LEU A 46 -0.25 -9.00 1.40
C LEU A 46 -0.55 -10.49 1.56
N LEU A 47 -1.75 -10.82 2.03
CA LEU A 47 -2.20 -12.20 2.17
C LEU A 47 -2.28 -12.87 0.78
N GLU A 48 -2.90 -12.20 -0.19
CA GLU A 48 -2.98 -12.68 -1.58
C GLU A 48 -1.61 -12.96 -2.20
N ARG A 49 -0.57 -12.18 -1.83
CA ARG A 49 0.82 -12.39 -2.28
C ARG A 49 1.56 -13.53 -1.57
N SER A 50 1.09 -13.97 -0.41
CA SER A 50 1.73 -15.01 0.40
C SER A 50 1.18 -16.41 0.09
N ASP A 51 0.00 -16.47 -0.55
CA ASP A 51 -0.68 -17.70 -0.93
C ASP A 51 -0.22 -18.26 -2.31
N THR A 52 0.76 -17.61 -2.96
CA THR A 52 1.40 -18.02 -4.22
C THR A 52 2.85 -18.43 -4.02
#